data_AF-A0A0Q0VNS7-F1
#
_entry.id   AF-A0A0Q0VNS7-F1
#
_cell.length_a   1.000
_cell.length_b   1.000
_cell.length_c   1.000
_cell.angle_alpha   90.00
_cell.angle_beta   90.00
_cell.angle_gamma   90.00
#
_symmetry.space_group_name_H-M   'P 1'
#
loop_
_entity.id
_entity.type
_entity.pdbx_description
1 polymer ?
#
loop_
_entity_poly.entity_id
_entity_poly.type
_entity_poly.pdbx_seq_one_letter_code
_entity_poly.pdbx_strand_id
1 'polypeptide(L)'
;MYDFIIVGAGFFGAVFAYEAKKAGKKVLVIEKRDHIGGNCYSYNYPGTDINVHKYGPHIFHTSSEKIWQYINSFADFNDYRHRVLTTAGGKVYSLPINLATINKFYNLTLTPDEAVGFLKSKIPAIPFPKNLEEKAISLIGRELYETFIKGYTIKQWNCDPRDLPAEVITRLPVRTTYNDVYYDDDYQGMPIGGYTHIFEKLLKDISVELKTDFVKKKDYWRSIAKTLVYTGPIDRYFNYCYGKLRWRSCRFEIEKMQLSDYQGVSIINYADREVPYTRIVEPKHFYRERADLSRGTVIVREYPCDDQAEPYYPVRLKTDQEMLVKYQKAESHERNVIFGGRLAEYKYYNMDQVIFGALEQVGKLLKQNASK
;
A
#
# COMPACT_ATOMS: atom_id res chain seq x y z
N MET A 1 15.81 30.22 -8.93
CA MET A 1 15.33 29.06 -9.70
C MET A 1 15.77 27.79 -9.00
N TYR A 2 14.87 26.81 -8.84
CA TYR A 2 15.16 25.46 -8.34
C TYR A 2 15.60 24.55 -9.49
N ASP A 3 16.43 23.54 -9.20
CA ASP A 3 16.68 22.48 -10.17
C ASP A 3 15.47 21.56 -10.26
N PHE A 4 14.88 21.23 -9.10
CA PHE A 4 13.67 20.40 -9.01
C PHE A 4 12.62 21.02 -8.10
N ILE A 5 11.37 21.04 -8.57
CA ILE A 5 10.20 21.07 -7.69
C ILE A 5 9.57 19.68 -7.69
N ILE A 6 9.25 19.19 -6.51
CA ILE A 6 8.68 17.86 -6.29
C ILE A 6 7.30 18.03 -5.67
N VAL A 7 6.28 17.49 -6.34
CA VAL A 7 4.88 17.55 -5.91
C VAL A 7 4.55 16.24 -5.20
N GLY A 8 4.36 16.33 -3.88
CA GLY A 8 4.05 15.22 -2.98
C GLY A 8 5.26 14.81 -2.12
N ALA A 9 5.04 14.70 -0.81
CA ALA A 9 6.03 14.33 0.19
C ALA A 9 5.92 12.85 0.62
N GLY A 10 5.37 11.98 -0.22
CA GLY A 10 5.42 10.52 -0.03
C GLY A 10 6.76 9.91 -0.44
N PHE A 11 6.90 8.58 -0.34
CA PHE A 11 8.20 7.89 -0.58
C PHE A 11 8.86 8.27 -1.90
N PHE A 12 8.11 8.33 -3.00
CA PHE A 12 8.71 8.68 -4.29
C PHE A 12 9.36 10.07 -4.26
N GLY A 13 8.60 11.06 -3.80
CA GLY A 13 9.07 12.44 -3.73
C GLY A 13 10.20 12.64 -2.72
N ALA A 14 10.09 12.06 -1.53
CA ALA A 14 11.09 12.20 -0.48
C ALA A 14 12.43 11.52 -0.84
N VAL A 15 12.39 10.32 -1.42
CA VAL A 15 13.61 9.63 -1.89
C VAL A 15 14.25 10.39 -3.06
N PHE A 16 13.45 10.85 -4.03
CA PHE A 16 13.97 11.68 -5.12
C PHE A 16 14.61 12.95 -4.59
N ALA A 17 13.95 13.65 -3.65
CA ALA A 17 14.44 14.89 -3.05
C ALA A 17 15.79 14.67 -2.37
N TYR A 18 15.90 13.62 -1.55
CA TYR A 18 17.10 13.26 -0.83
C TYR A 18 18.28 13.00 -1.78
N GLU A 19 18.11 12.14 -2.79
CA GLU A 19 19.17 11.82 -3.74
C GLU A 19 19.57 13.02 -4.61
N ALA A 20 18.59 13.83 -5.05
CA ALA A 20 18.87 15.04 -5.81
C ALA A 20 19.65 16.06 -4.96
N LYS A 21 19.27 16.26 -3.70
CA LYS A 21 19.98 17.14 -2.76
C LYS A 21 21.40 16.63 -2.48
N LYS A 22 21.57 15.32 -2.28
CA LYS A 22 22.87 14.66 -2.11
C LYS A 22 23.80 14.90 -3.30
N ALA A 23 23.24 15.01 -4.51
CA ALA A 23 23.95 15.39 -5.73
C ALA A 23 24.10 16.92 -5.93
N GLY A 24 23.91 17.73 -4.88
CA GLY A 24 24.11 19.17 -4.90
C GLY A 24 23.00 19.98 -5.57
N LYS A 25 21.84 19.38 -5.87
CA LYS A 25 20.74 20.07 -6.56
C LYS A 25 19.90 20.90 -5.58
N LYS A 26 19.39 22.03 -6.05
CA LYS A 26 18.44 22.86 -5.30
C LYS A 26 17.02 22.33 -5.47
N VAL A 27 16.45 21.80 -4.38
CA VAL A 27 15.14 21.11 -4.38
C VAL A 27 14.13 21.84 -3.51
N LEU A 28 12.89 21.91 -3.97
CA LEU A 28 11.71 22.28 -3.18
C LEU A 28 10.68 21.14 -3.27
N VAL A 29 10.15 20.73 -2.13
CA VAL A 29 9.03 19.79 -2.05
C VAL A 29 7.78 20.57 -1.69
N ILE A 30 6.67 20.35 -2.40
CA ILE A 30 5.36 20.89 -2.06
C ILE A 30 4.39 19.74 -1.78
N GLU A 31 3.58 19.88 -0.74
CA GLU A 31 2.65 18.85 -0.28
C GLU A 31 1.28 19.48 0.02
N LYS A 32 0.22 18.89 -0.53
CA LYS A 32 -1.15 19.38 -0.35
C LYS A 32 -1.61 19.19 1.09
N ARG A 33 -1.12 18.15 1.78
CA ARG A 33 -1.47 17.81 3.15
C ARG A 33 -0.71 18.67 4.14
N ASP A 34 -1.13 18.61 5.40
CA ASP A 34 -0.52 19.31 6.52
C ASP A 34 0.64 18.54 7.18
N HIS A 35 1.09 17.45 6.55
CA HIS A 35 2.18 16.61 7.03
C HIS A 35 2.91 15.97 5.85
N ILE A 36 4.14 15.51 6.09
CA ILE A 36 4.95 14.71 5.15
C ILE A 36 4.59 13.21 5.22
N GLY A 37 5.18 12.39 4.35
CA GLY A 37 5.06 10.93 4.38
C GLY A 37 3.93 10.34 3.54
N GLY A 38 3.07 11.17 2.96
CA GLY A 38 1.94 10.71 2.15
C GLY A 38 1.07 9.72 2.95
N ASN A 39 0.73 8.58 2.35
CA ASN A 39 -0.07 7.54 3.03
C ASN A 39 0.70 6.83 4.15
N CYS A 40 2.03 6.90 4.16
CA CYS A 40 2.86 6.30 5.21
C CYS A 40 3.01 7.21 6.43
N TYR A 41 2.32 8.36 6.48
CA TYR A 41 2.33 9.20 7.67
C TYR A 41 1.79 8.46 8.90
N SER A 42 2.55 8.55 9.98
CA SER A 42 2.25 7.92 11.27
C SER A 42 2.52 8.88 12.42
N TYR A 43 1.85 8.66 13.55
CA TYR A 43 1.95 9.51 14.72
C TYR A 43 1.61 8.71 15.98
N ASN A 44 2.13 9.12 17.14
CA ASN A 44 1.70 8.54 18.40
C ASN A 44 0.32 9.08 18.74
N TYR A 45 -0.62 8.18 19.03
CA TYR A 45 -1.99 8.59 19.35
C TYR A 45 -2.00 9.39 20.66
N PRO A 46 -2.75 10.50 20.76
CA PRO A 46 -2.72 11.37 21.94
C PRO A 46 -2.94 10.62 23.27
N GLY A 47 -2.00 10.82 24.20
CA GLY A 47 -2.02 10.19 25.52
C GLY A 47 -1.82 8.68 25.49
N THR A 48 -1.14 8.14 24.46
CA THR A 48 -0.62 6.77 24.41
C THR A 48 0.75 6.75 23.71
N ASP A 49 1.50 5.65 23.87
CA ASP A 49 2.72 5.38 23.11
C ASP A 49 2.47 4.52 21.86
N ILE A 50 1.19 4.40 21.45
CA ILE A 50 0.80 3.57 20.30
C ILE A 50 0.96 4.41 19.03
N ASN A 51 1.89 3.98 18.17
CA ASN A 51 2.08 4.58 16.87
C ASN A 51 0.99 4.13 15.89
N VAL A 52 0.20 5.08 15.40
CA VAL A 52 -0.93 4.86 14.51
C VAL A 52 -0.59 5.37 13.11
N HIS A 53 -0.93 4.59 12.10
CA HIS A 53 -0.80 5.00 10.72
C HIS A 53 -2.11 5.65 10.28
N LYS A 54 -2.06 6.95 9.92
CA LYS A 54 -3.26 7.75 9.66
C LYS A 54 -4.10 7.21 8.51
N TYR A 55 -3.46 6.54 7.55
CA TYR A 55 -4.05 6.14 6.27
C TYR A 55 -4.00 4.62 6.07
N GLY A 56 -4.21 3.87 7.14
CA GLY A 56 -4.21 2.41 7.13
C GLY A 56 -2.83 1.80 7.41
N PRO A 57 -2.79 0.48 7.66
CA PRO A 57 -1.58 -0.21 8.07
C PRO A 57 -0.57 -0.25 6.91
N HIS A 58 0.69 0.01 7.23
CA HIS A 58 1.79 0.00 6.28
C HIS A 58 2.88 -0.88 6.87
N ILE A 59 3.14 -2.03 6.26
CA ILE A 59 4.17 -2.95 6.72
C ILE A 59 5.29 -2.92 5.69
N PHE A 60 6.52 -2.69 6.11
CA PHE A 60 7.64 -2.72 5.17
C PHE A 60 8.05 -4.16 4.90
N HIS A 61 8.17 -4.51 3.64
CA HIS A 61 8.63 -5.81 3.19
C HIS A 61 9.33 -5.66 1.83
N THR A 62 10.40 -6.42 1.60
CA THR A 62 11.11 -6.50 0.32
C THR A 62 12.05 -7.70 0.28
N SER A 63 12.21 -8.33 -0.87
CA SER A 63 13.33 -9.25 -1.14
C SER A 63 14.60 -8.55 -1.65
N SER A 64 14.57 -7.23 -1.84
CA SER A 64 15.75 -6.49 -2.29
C SER A 64 16.60 -6.05 -1.10
N GLU A 65 17.76 -6.70 -0.91
CA GLU A 65 18.74 -6.31 0.10
C GLU A 65 19.17 -4.84 -0.07
N LYS A 66 19.36 -4.37 -1.31
CA LYS A 66 19.71 -2.97 -1.60
C LYS A 66 18.66 -2.00 -1.05
N ILE A 67 17.36 -2.29 -1.24
CA ILE A 67 16.28 -1.43 -0.75
C ILE A 67 16.18 -1.52 0.77
N TRP A 68 16.38 -2.72 1.34
CA TRP A 68 16.43 -2.90 2.78
C TRP A 68 17.55 -2.10 3.44
N GLN A 69 18.78 -2.20 2.94
CA GLN A 69 19.93 -1.43 3.42
C GLN A 69 19.68 0.08 3.26
N TYR A 70 19.10 0.50 2.13
CA TYR A 70 18.77 1.90 1.88
C TYR A 70 17.81 2.44 2.94
N ILE A 71 16.68 1.77 3.18
CA ILE A 71 15.70 2.25 4.15
C ILE A 71 16.22 2.21 5.58
N ASN A 72 17.07 1.23 5.91
CA ASN A 72 17.70 1.12 7.24
C ASN A 72 18.70 2.26 7.52
N SER A 73 19.21 2.95 6.49
CA SER A 73 20.02 4.16 6.71
C SER A 73 19.22 5.33 7.31
N PHE A 74 17.88 5.26 7.29
CA PHE A 74 16.99 6.28 7.83
C PHE A 74 16.24 5.85 9.09
N ALA A 75 16.14 4.57 9.41
CA ALA A 75 15.55 4.12 10.67
C ALA A 75 15.99 2.69 10.98
N ASP A 76 16.08 2.37 12.27
CA ASP A 76 16.16 0.99 12.71
C ASP A 76 14.79 0.32 12.52
N PHE A 77 14.78 -0.92 12.04
CA PHE A 77 13.58 -1.73 11.89
C PHE A 77 13.55 -2.83 12.94
N ASN A 78 12.37 -3.12 13.48
CA ASN A 78 12.16 -4.32 14.28
C ASN A 78 12.04 -5.57 13.39
N ASP A 79 11.92 -6.73 14.02
CA ASP A 79 11.82 -8.05 13.37
C ASP A 79 10.37 -8.47 13.06
N TYR A 80 9.44 -7.51 13.01
CA TYR A 80 8.03 -7.78 12.82
C TYR A 80 7.76 -8.52 11.49
N ARG A 81 7.17 -9.72 11.60
CA ARG A 81 6.70 -10.53 10.46
C ARG A 81 5.18 -10.49 10.42
N HIS A 82 4.63 -9.93 9.34
CA HIS A 82 3.20 -9.70 9.24
C HIS A 82 2.41 -11.00 9.29
N ARG A 83 1.38 -11.05 10.13
CA ARG A 83 0.44 -12.17 10.23
C ARG A 83 -0.96 -11.61 10.30
N VAL A 84 -1.86 -12.21 9.53
CA VAL A 84 -3.23 -11.74 9.41
C VAL A 84 -4.16 -12.88 9.79
N LEU A 85 -5.18 -12.56 10.58
CA LEU A 85 -6.32 -13.46 10.76
C LEU A 85 -7.51 -12.94 9.95
N THR A 86 -8.45 -13.82 9.66
CA THR A 86 -9.73 -13.45 9.05
C THR A 86 -10.89 -14.08 9.79
N THR A 87 -11.99 -13.34 9.93
CA THR A 87 -13.26 -13.87 10.39
C THR A 87 -14.15 -14.20 9.21
N ALA A 88 -14.76 -15.38 9.25
CA ALA A 88 -15.76 -15.82 8.27
C ALA A 88 -16.75 -16.78 8.95
N GLY A 89 -18.05 -16.50 8.84
CA GLY A 89 -19.10 -17.34 9.43
C GLY A 89 -18.96 -17.54 10.95
N GLY A 90 -18.54 -16.49 11.67
CA GLY A 90 -18.35 -16.54 13.13
C GLY A 90 -17.10 -17.29 13.61
N LYS A 91 -16.22 -17.72 12.69
CA LYS A 91 -14.96 -18.41 13.03
C LYS A 91 -13.75 -17.58 12.59
N VAL A 92 -12.63 -17.74 13.30
CA VAL A 92 -11.34 -17.09 12.99
C VAL A 92 -10.41 -18.07 12.26
N TYR A 93 -9.77 -17.63 11.19
CA TYR A 93 -8.84 -18.41 10.37
C TYR A 93 -7.55 -17.65 10.12
N SER A 94 -6.48 -18.37 9.78
CA SER A 94 -5.20 -17.78 9.38
C SER A 94 -5.26 -17.32 7.91
N LEU A 95 -4.65 -16.18 7.61
CA LEU A 95 -4.34 -15.75 6.25
C LEU A 95 -2.82 -15.56 6.10
N PRO A 96 -2.22 -15.96 4.96
CA PRO A 96 -2.83 -16.58 3.78
C PRO A 96 -3.47 -17.96 4.05
N ILE A 97 -4.31 -18.43 3.12
CA ILE A 97 -4.86 -19.79 3.21
C ILE A 97 -3.68 -20.77 3.27
N ASN A 98 -3.57 -21.47 4.40
CA ASN A 98 -2.49 -22.38 4.73
C ASN A 98 -3.05 -23.71 5.26
N LEU A 99 -2.19 -24.64 5.67
CA LEU A 99 -2.63 -25.94 6.18
C LEU A 99 -3.54 -25.83 7.42
N ALA A 100 -3.27 -24.88 8.32
CA ALA A 100 -4.12 -24.63 9.48
C ALA A 100 -5.53 -24.22 9.04
N THR A 101 -5.64 -23.34 8.06
CA THR A 101 -6.92 -22.89 7.52
C THR A 101 -7.67 -24.00 6.80
N ILE A 102 -6.99 -24.82 6.00
CA ILE A 102 -7.58 -25.97 5.30
C ILE A 102 -8.13 -26.98 6.32
N ASN A 103 -7.31 -27.42 7.27
CA ASN A 103 -7.70 -28.38 8.30
C ASN A 103 -8.85 -27.85 9.16
N LYS A 104 -8.81 -26.57 9.56
CA LYS A 104 -9.87 -25.96 10.36
C LYS A 104 -11.18 -25.80 9.58
N PHE A 105 -11.11 -25.38 8.31
CA PHE A 105 -12.31 -25.12 7.50
C PHE A 105 -13.05 -26.41 7.17
N TYR A 106 -12.32 -27.46 6.75
CA TYR A 106 -12.91 -28.75 6.38
C TYR A 106 -13.05 -29.73 7.55
N ASN A 107 -12.62 -29.35 8.76
CA ASN A 107 -12.58 -30.23 9.93
C ASN A 107 -11.77 -31.52 9.68
N LEU A 108 -10.54 -31.34 9.18
CA LEU A 108 -9.60 -32.40 8.81
C LEU A 108 -8.29 -32.28 9.60
N THR A 109 -7.40 -33.26 9.42
CA THR A 109 -6.06 -33.29 10.01
C THR A 109 -5.04 -33.77 8.97
N LEU A 110 -5.06 -33.14 7.80
CA LEU A 110 -4.18 -33.47 6.69
C LEU A 110 -2.73 -33.10 7.01
N THR A 111 -1.82 -33.93 6.53
CA THR A 111 -0.40 -33.60 6.32
C THR A 111 -0.24 -32.66 5.12
N PRO A 112 0.94 -32.02 4.95
CA PRO A 112 1.19 -31.17 3.78
C PRO A 112 0.96 -31.84 2.43
N ASP A 113 1.37 -33.10 2.26
CA ASP A 113 1.21 -33.84 1.00
C ASP A 113 -0.26 -34.19 0.72
N GLU A 114 -0.99 -34.62 1.75
CA GLU A 114 -2.42 -34.89 1.64
C GLU A 114 -3.21 -33.62 1.30
N ALA A 115 -2.81 -32.46 1.85
CA ALA A 115 -3.45 -31.19 1.54
C ALA A 115 -3.28 -30.76 0.07
N VAL A 116 -2.15 -31.11 -0.58
CA VAL A 116 -1.96 -30.88 -2.02
C VAL A 116 -2.97 -31.69 -2.84
N GLY A 117 -3.08 -33.00 -2.54
CA GLY A 117 -4.04 -33.87 -3.22
C GLY A 117 -5.49 -33.45 -2.98
N PHE A 118 -5.80 -33.09 -1.73
CA PHE A 118 -7.12 -32.61 -1.33
C PHE A 118 -7.50 -31.32 -2.05
N LEU A 119 -6.65 -30.29 -2.06
CA LEU A 119 -6.94 -29.04 -2.78
C LEU A 119 -7.13 -29.29 -4.28
N LYS A 120 -6.27 -30.11 -4.91
CA LYS A 120 -6.43 -30.48 -6.33
C LYS A 120 -7.80 -31.09 -6.63
N SER A 121 -8.36 -31.88 -5.71
CA SER A 121 -9.71 -32.46 -5.87
C SER A 121 -10.84 -31.43 -5.77
N LYS A 122 -10.59 -30.28 -5.15
CA LYS A 122 -11.56 -29.19 -4.93
C LYS A 122 -11.49 -28.09 -5.99
N ILE A 123 -10.40 -28.03 -6.74
CA ILE A 123 -10.13 -26.99 -7.73
C ILE A 123 -10.62 -27.45 -9.11
N PRO A 124 -11.51 -26.71 -9.78
CA PRO A 124 -11.88 -27.02 -11.16
C PRO A 124 -10.74 -26.65 -12.13
N ALA A 125 -10.68 -27.36 -13.27
CA ALA A 125 -9.73 -27.04 -14.33
C ALA A 125 -10.12 -25.74 -15.05
N ILE A 126 -9.43 -24.64 -14.72
CA ILE A 126 -9.58 -23.32 -15.35
C ILE A 126 -8.21 -22.87 -15.84
N PRO A 127 -7.79 -23.24 -17.07
CA PRO A 127 -6.43 -22.99 -17.55
C PRO A 127 -6.13 -21.50 -17.81
N PHE A 128 -7.15 -20.71 -18.15
CA PHE A 128 -7.01 -19.30 -18.52
C PHE A 128 -8.04 -18.44 -17.77
N PRO A 129 -7.85 -18.22 -16.45
CA PRO A 129 -8.78 -17.42 -15.67
C PRO A 129 -8.76 -15.95 -16.15
N LYS A 130 -9.95 -15.42 -16.46
CA LYS A 130 -10.12 -14.10 -17.08
C LYS A 130 -10.37 -12.98 -16.07
N ASN A 131 -10.83 -13.33 -14.87
CA ASN A 131 -11.22 -12.40 -13.82
C ASN A 131 -10.76 -12.90 -12.44
N LEU A 132 -10.99 -12.08 -11.40
CA LEU A 132 -10.61 -12.41 -10.02
C LEU A 132 -11.29 -13.70 -9.54
N GLU A 133 -12.59 -13.87 -9.81
CA GLU A 133 -13.35 -15.04 -9.38
C GLU A 133 -12.74 -16.34 -9.93
N GLU A 134 -12.59 -16.43 -11.24
CA GLU A 134 -12.00 -17.60 -11.91
C GLU A 134 -10.59 -17.88 -11.41
N LYS A 135 -9.77 -16.82 -11.22
CA LYS A 135 -8.41 -16.97 -10.72
C LYS A 135 -8.40 -17.50 -9.29
N ALA A 136 -9.25 -16.97 -8.41
CA ALA A 136 -9.37 -17.44 -7.04
C ALA A 136 -9.82 -18.91 -7.00
N ILE A 137 -10.90 -19.25 -7.70
CA ILE A 137 -11.43 -20.61 -7.75
C ILE A 137 -10.39 -21.59 -8.31
N SER A 138 -9.59 -21.20 -9.30
CA SER A 138 -8.50 -22.02 -9.85
C SER A 138 -7.35 -22.28 -8.86
N LEU A 139 -7.29 -21.52 -7.76
CA LEU A 139 -6.22 -21.63 -6.76
C LEU A 139 -6.67 -22.33 -5.47
N ILE A 140 -7.92 -22.10 -5.05
CA ILE A 140 -8.42 -22.55 -3.74
C ILE A 140 -9.76 -23.29 -3.79
N GLY A 141 -10.36 -23.44 -4.97
CA GLY A 141 -11.69 -24.02 -5.12
C GLY A 141 -12.81 -23.07 -4.70
N ARG A 142 -14.05 -23.47 -5.00
CA ARG A 142 -15.24 -22.61 -4.84
C ARG A 142 -15.57 -22.32 -3.37
N GLU A 143 -15.51 -23.32 -2.51
CA GLU A 143 -15.90 -23.21 -1.09
C GLU A 143 -15.03 -22.18 -0.34
N LEU A 144 -13.70 -22.26 -0.51
CA LEU A 144 -12.77 -21.32 0.11
C LEU A 144 -12.87 -19.91 -0.52
N TYR A 145 -13.10 -19.82 -1.84
CA TYR A 145 -13.33 -18.53 -2.50
C TYR A 145 -14.57 -17.82 -1.96
N GLU A 146 -15.70 -18.51 -1.87
CA GLU A 146 -16.96 -17.94 -1.40
C GLU A 146 -16.86 -17.52 0.07
N THR A 147 -16.13 -18.29 0.89
CA THR A 147 -15.92 -18.00 2.32
C THR A 147 -14.98 -16.82 2.56
N PHE A 148 -13.80 -16.81 1.93
CA PHE A 148 -12.72 -15.91 2.33
C PHE A 148 -12.51 -14.72 1.40
N ILE A 149 -12.89 -14.85 0.13
CA ILE A 149 -12.47 -13.92 -0.92
C ILE A 149 -13.65 -13.11 -1.46
N LYS A 150 -14.77 -13.77 -1.80
CA LYS A 150 -15.90 -13.14 -2.51
C LYS A 150 -16.48 -11.95 -1.75
N GLY A 151 -16.90 -12.17 -0.50
CA GLY A 151 -17.49 -11.12 0.34
C GLY A 151 -16.51 -9.97 0.60
N TYR A 152 -15.26 -10.30 0.97
CA TYR A 152 -14.20 -9.31 1.19
C TYR A 152 -13.95 -8.45 -0.05
N THR A 153 -13.85 -9.08 -1.23
CA THR A 153 -13.61 -8.41 -2.51
C THR A 153 -14.74 -7.46 -2.85
N ILE A 154 -15.99 -7.92 -2.73
CA ILE A 154 -17.17 -7.07 -3.00
C ILE A 154 -17.17 -5.85 -2.09
N LYS A 155 -16.85 -6.00 -0.79
CA LYS A 155 -16.74 -4.85 0.11
C LYS A 155 -15.62 -3.90 -0.29
N GLN A 156 -14.42 -4.43 -0.49
CA GLN A 156 -13.23 -3.64 -0.79
C GLN A 156 -13.39 -2.84 -2.09
N TRP A 157 -13.93 -3.47 -3.14
CA TRP A 157 -13.96 -2.91 -4.49
C TRP A 157 -15.31 -2.36 -4.92
N ASN A 158 -16.39 -2.61 -4.16
CA ASN A 158 -17.76 -2.31 -4.56
C ASN A 158 -18.07 -2.78 -6.00
N CYS A 159 -17.56 -3.97 -6.34
CA CYS A 159 -17.52 -4.49 -7.69
C CYS A 159 -17.62 -6.01 -7.63
N ASP A 160 -18.27 -6.61 -8.63
CA ASP A 160 -18.33 -8.05 -8.76
C ASP A 160 -16.93 -8.60 -9.09
N PRO A 161 -16.43 -9.63 -8.38
CA PRO A 161 -15.18 -10.30 -8.71
C PRO A 161 -15.01 -10.72 -10.18
N ARG A 162 -16.11 -10.91 -10.93
CA ARG A 162 -16.10 -11.22 -12.36
C ARG A 162 -15.70 -10.04 -13.25
N ASP A 163 -15.86 -8.82 -12.75
CA ASP A 163 -15.50 -7.59 -13.47
C ASP A 163 -14.07 -7.12 -13.14
N LEU A 164 -13.45 -7.70 -12.10
CA LEU A 164 -12.10 -7.36 -11.68
C LEU A 164 -11.04 -8.18 -12.44
N PRO A 165 -9.90 -7.58 -12.83
CA PRO A 165 -8.81 -8.31 -13.46
C PRO A 165 -8.26 -9.43 -12.57
N ALA A 166 -7.85 -10.55 -13.18
CA ALA A 166 -7.24 -11.69 -12.48
C ALA A 166 -5.98 -11.32 -11.68
N GLU A 167 -5.26 -10.27 -12.09
CA GLU A 167 -4.06 -9.75 -11.41
C GLU A 167 -4.33 -9.22 -9.99
N VAL A 168 -5.58 -8.92 -9.62
CA VAL A 168 -5.89 -8.35 -8.31
C VAL A 168 -5.61 -9.34 -7.17
N ILE A 169 -5.77 -10.65 -7.40
CA ILE A 169 -5.59 -11.70 -6.37
C ILE A 169 -4.21 -12.37 -6.40
N THR A 170 -3.34 -12.07 -7.35
CA THR A 170 -2.02 -12.74 -7.51
C THR A 170 -1.08 -12.58 -6.32
N ARG A 171 -1.43 -11.75 -5.34
CA ARG A 171 -0.64 -11.43 -4.15
C ARG A 171 -0.91 -12.32 -2.94
N LEU A 172 -1.96 -13.14 -2.96
CA LEU A 172 -2.28 -14.02 -1.83
C LEU A 172 -1.76 -15.44 -2.12
N PRO A 173 -0.65 -15.87 -1.49
CA PRO A 173 -0.16 -17.22 -1.66
C PRO A 173 -1.16 -18.24 -1.07
N VAL A 174 -1.20 -19.44 -1.65
CA VAL A 174 -1.89 -20.59 -1.07
C VAL A 174 -0.82 -21.57 -0.62
N ARG A 175 -0.87 -21.97 0.64
CA ARG A 175 0.16 -22.83 1.25
C ARG A 175 -0.46 -24.14 1.72
N THR A 176 0.29 -25.22 1.57
CA THR A 176 -0.02 -26.52 2.19
C THR A 176 0.87 -26.79 3.41
N THR A 177 1.54 -25.77 3.93
CA THR A 177 2.29 -25.80 5.20
C THR A 177 1.61 -24.95 6.27
N TYR A 178 2.09 -24.99 7.51
CA TYR A 178 1.60 -24.15 8.62
C TYR A 178 2.18 -22.72 8.62
N ASN A 179 2.94 -22.32 7.59
CA ASN A 179 3.49 -20.96 7.51
C ASN A 179 2.35 -19.94 7.34
N ASP A 180 2.23 -19.04 8.31
CA ASP A 180 1.19 -18.01 8.41
C ASP A 180 1.71 -16.58 8.15
N VAL A 181 2.98 -16.41 7.78
CA VAL A 181 3.55 -15.10 7.48
C VAL A 181 2.92 -14.56 6.19
N TYR A 182 2.41 -13.34 6.19
CA TYR A 182 1.62 -12.81 5.07
C TYR A 182 2.44 -12.51 3.81
N TYR A 183 3.71 -12.10 3.99
CA TYR A 183 4.65 -11.83 2.90
C TYR A 183 5.79 -12.85 2.93
N ASP A 184 6.17 -13.37 1.77
CA ASP A 184 7.32 -14.29 1.63
C ASP A 184 8.66 -13.55 1.45
N ASP A 185 8.64 -12.21 1.45
CA ASP A 185 9.84 -11.38 1.32
C ASP A 185 10.87 -11.63 2.42
N ASP A 186 12.14 -11.64 2.03
CA ASP A 186 13.29 -11.93 2.91
C ASP A 186 13.39 -10.93 4.06
N TYR A 187 13.20 -9.64 3.76
CA TYR A 187 13.27 -8.55 4.72
C TYR A 187 11.87 -7.99 5.03
N GLN A 188 11.51 -7.95 6.31
CA GLN A 188 10.24 -7.44 6.80
C GLN A 188 10.44 -6.78 8.15
N GLY A 189 9.71 -5.70 8.41
CA GLY A 189 9.73 -5.04 9.71
C GLY A 189 8.95 -3.75 9.74
N MET A 190 8.93 -3.15 10.92
CA MET A 190 8.35 -1.84 11.19
C MET A 190 9.44 -0.87 11.64
N PRO A 191 9.43 0.38 11.18
CA PRO A 191 10.42 1.37 11.61
C PRO A 191 10.17 1.73 13.07
N ILE A 192 11.20 1.55 13.91
CA ILE A 192 11.13 1.88 15.34
C ILE A 192 10.90 3.40 15.47
N GLY A 193 9.82 3.78 16.14
CA GLY A 193 9.38 5.18 16.25
C GLY A 193 8.42 5.65 15.17
N GLY A 194 8.03 4.77 14.23
CA GLY A 194 7.07 5.07 13.17
C GLY A 194 7.72 5.59 11.89
N TYR A 195 6.93 5.61 10.82
CA TYR A 195 7.39 5.99 9.48
C TYR A 195 7.72 7.48 9.34
N THR A 196 7.08 8.37 10.09
CA THR A 196 7.27 9.83 9.89
C THR A 196 8.73 10.24 10.09
N HIS A 197 9.44 9.62 11.04
CA HIS A 197 10.87 9.87 11.28
C HIS A 197 11.76 9.57 10.07
N ILE A 198 11.42 8.57 9.26
CA ILE A 198 12.13 8.28 8.00
C ILE A 198 12.03 9.49 7.06
N PHE A 199 10.82 10.05 6.92
CA PHE A 199 10.58 11.19 6.05
C PHE A 199 11.25 12.46 6.56
N GLU A 200 11.29 12.66 7.88
CA GLU A 200 12.03 13.78 8.50
C GLU A 200 13.52 13.73 8.16
N LYS A 201 14.13 12.53 8.15
CA LYS A 201 15.53 12.37 7.72
C LYS A 201 15.72 12.51 6.23
N LEU A 202 14.84 11.94 5.40
CA LEU A 202 14.90 12.08 3.94
C LEU A 202 14.78 13.54 3.49
N LEU A 203 13.96 14.34 4.18
CA LEU A 203 13.68 15.73 3.85
C LEU A 203 14.51 16.72 4.67
N LYS A 204 15.46 16.24 5.47
CA LYS A 204 16.36 17.10 6.24
C LYS A 204 17.13 18.04 5.32
N ASP A 205 17.17 19.33 5.67
CA ASP A 205 17.85 20.39 4.91
C ASP A 205 17.33 20.60 3.46
N ILE A 206 16.08 20.18 3.21
CA ILE A 206 15.32 20.41 1.98
C ILE A 206 14.13 21.32 2.32
N SER A 207 13.86 22.33 1.47
CA SER A 207 12.67 23.17 1.64
C SER A 207 11.40 22.36 1.39
N VAL A 208 10.46 22.40 2.33
CA VAL A 208 9.16 21.73 2.23
C VAL A 208 8.04 22.73 2.51
N GLU A 209 7.10 22.87 1.57
CA GLU A 209 5.87 23.65 1.76
C GLU A 209 4.65 22.73 1.89
N LEU A 210 4.11 22.65 3.10
CA LEU A 210 2.88 21.92 3.40
C LEU A 210 1.65 22.77 3.12
N LYS A 211 0.48 22.13 3.01
CA LYS A 211 -0.80 22.78 2.67
C LYS A 211 -0.77 23.52 1.33
N THR A 212 0.10 23.09 0.42
CA THR A 212 0.33 23.71 -0.88
C THR A 212 -0.13 22.80 -2.01
N ASP A 213 -1.25 23.17 -2.64
CA ASP A 213 -1.79 22.44 -3.78
C ASP A 213 -1.16 22.92 -5.09
N PHE A 214 -0.39 22.05 -5.72
CA PHE A 214 0.27 22.30 -7.02
C PHE A 214 -0.70 22.81 -8.09
N VAL A 215 -1.89 22.21 -8.20
CA VAL A 215 -2.82 22.48 -9.31
C VAL A 215 -3.35 23.90 -9.27
N LYS A 216 -3.46 24.50 -8.07
CA LYS A 216 -3.93 25.89 -7.89
C LYS A 216 -2.99 26.93 -8.50
N LYS A 217 -1.70 26.60 -8.63
CA LYS A 217 -0.65 27.51 -9.13
C LYS A 217 0.32 26.79 -10.08
N LYS A 218 -0.21 25.92 -10.95
CA LYS A 218 0.58 25.04 -11.84
C LYS A 218 1.66 25.79 -12.62
N ASP A 219 1.29 26.89 -13.28
CA ASP A 219 2.22 27.66 -14.12
C ASP A 219 3.31 28.35 -13.31
N TYR A 220 2.97 28.87 -12.12
CA TYR A 220 3.95 29.46 -11.22
C TYR A 220 5.01 28.44 -10.79
N TRP A 221 4.58 27.26 -10.33
CA TRP A 221 5.52 26.21 -9.90
C TRP A 221 6.44 25.77 -11.04
N ARG A 222 5.90 25.65 -12.26
CA ARG A 222 6.70 25.35 -13.46
C ARG A 222 7.68 26.47 -13.81
N SER A 223 7.32 27.74 -13.58
CA SER A 223 8.18 28.88 -13.92
C SER A 223 9.42 29.02 -13.02
N ILE A 224 9.39 28.49 -11.80
CA ILE A 224 10.48 28.66 -10.82
C ILE A 224 11.40 27.45 -10.69
N ALA A 225 11.18 26.38 -11.46
CA ALA A 225 12.00 25.16 -11.48
C ALA A 225 12.41 24.75 -12.90
N LYS A 226 13.61 24.18 -13.03
CA LYS A 226 14.06 23.59 -14.30
C LYS A 226 13.27 22.33 -14.66
N THR A 227 13.03 21.47 -13.67
CA THR A 227 12.30 20.21 -13.83
C THR A 227 11.27 20.03 -12.73
N LEU A 228 10.08 19.54 -13.09
CA LEU A 228 9.02 19.15 -12.17
C LEU A 228 9.03 17.64 -11.96
N VAL A 229 8.92 17.18 -10.73
CA VAL A 229 8.62 15.78 -10.38
C VAL A 229 7.21 15.74 -9.82
N TYR A 230 6.29 15.09 -10.53
CA TYR A 230 4.88 15.02 -10.17
C TYR A 230 4.51 13.63 -9.69
N THR A 231 4.07 13.52 -8.43
CA THR A 231 3.66 12.24 -7.82
C THR A 231 2.17 12.16 -7.50
N GLY A 232 1.40 13.18 -7.90
CA GLY A 232 -0.06 13.23 -7.75
C GLY A 232 -0.80 12.44 -8.84
N PRO A 233 -2.14 12.42 -8.82
CA PRO A 233 -2.95 11.72 -9.84
C PRO A 233 -2.73 12.28 -11.24
N ILE A 234 -2.38 11.42 -12.21
CA ILE A 234 -2.09 11.83 -13.59
C ILE A 234 -3.26 12.51 -14.29
N ASP A 235 -4.47 12.01 -14.07
CA ASP A 235 -5.70 12.58 -14.61
C ASP A 235 -5.93 14.01 -14.11
N ARG A 236 -5.67 14.25 -12.82
CA ARG A 236 -5.75 15.57 -12.19
C ARG A 236 -4.71 16.54 -12.74
N TYR A 237 -3.50 16.09 -13.06
CA TYR A 237 -2.48 16.93 -13.70
C TYR A 237 -2.97 17.56 -15.01
N PHE A 238 -3.72 16.78 -15.78
CA PHE A 238 -4.31 17.17 -17.07
C PHE A 238 -5.76 17.67 -16.94
N ASN A 239 -6.16 18.12 -15.75
CA ASN A 239 -7.49 18.67 -15.48
C ASN A 239 -8.64 17.75 -15.95
N TYR A 240 -8.46 16.44 -15.80
CA TYR A 240 -9.46 15.43 -16.13
C TYR A 240 -9.94 15.45 -17.59
N CYS A 241 -9.10 15.90 -18.54
CA CYS A 241 -9.49 16.11 -19.94
C CYS A 241 -9.97 14.84 -20.69
N TYR A 242 -9.63 13.64 -20.20
CA TYR A 242 -10.11 12.36 -20.75
C TYR A 242 -11.06 11.61 -19.79
N GLY A 243 -11.44 12.23 -18.67
CA GLY A 243 -12.24 11.64 -17.60
C GLY A 243 -11.49 11.51 -16.28
N LYS A 244 -12.15 10.95 -15.26
CA LYS A 244 -11.53 10.66 -13.97
C LYS A 244 -11.16 9.19 -13.91
N LEU A 245 -9.89 8.88 -13.64
CA LEU A 245 -9.47 7.52 -13.38
C LEU A 245 -10.08 7.05 -12.06
N ARG A 246 -10.64 5.84 -12.02
CA ARG A 246 -11.30 5.36 -10.81
C ARG A 246 -10.31 4.92 -9.75
N TRP A 247 -10.58 5.32 -8.52
CA TRP A 247 -9.85 4.90 -7.34
C TRP A 247 -10.83 4.40 -6.30
N ARG A 248 -10.46 3.33 -5.58
CA ARG A 248 -11.07 3.02 -4.29
C ARG A 248 -10.40 3.83 -3.20
N SER A 249 -11.21 4.22 -2.24
CA SER A 249 -10.76 4.89 -1.04
C SER A 249 -11.13 4.12 0.22
N CYS A 250 -10.62 4.61 1.35
CA CYS A 250 -10.84 4.06 2.67
C CYS A 250 -11.10 5.19 3.65
N ARG A 251 -12.11 4.99 4.50
CA ARG A 251 -12.38 5.78 5.68
C ARG A 251 -11.92 5.00 6.91
N PHE A 252 -11.22 5.68 7.80
CA PHE A 252 -10.66 5.07 9.01
C PHE A 252 -11.35 5.65 10.23
N GLU A 253 -11.93 4.79 11.06
CA GLU A 253 -12.48 5.17 12.36
C GLU A 253 -11.53 4.69 13.46
N ILE A 254 -11.05 5.61 14.28
CA ILE A 254 -10.08 5.33 15.34
C ILE A 254 -10.80 5.38 16.68
N GLU A 255 -10.61 4.36 17.51
CA GLU A 255 -11.20 4.25 18.84
C GLU A 255 -10.11 3.92 19.87
N LYS A 256 -10.05 4.68 20.97
CA LYS A 256 -9.22 4.37 22.14
C LYS A 256 -10.07 3.63 23.16
N MET A 257 -9.57 2.50 23.67
CA MET A 257 -10.31 1.62 24.57
C MET A 257 -9.52 1.34 25.85
N GLN A 258 -10.22 1.21 26.96
CA GLN A 258 -9.65 0.79 28.26
C GLN A 258 -9.62 -0.75 28.35
N LEU A 259 -8.97 -1.37 27.37
CA LEU A 259 -8.69 -2.80 27.30
C LEU A 259 -7.19 -2.96 27.10
N SER A 260 -6.57 -3.94 27.76
CA SER A 260 -5.16 -4.25 27.52
C SER A 260 -4.96 -4.76 26.10
N ASP A 261 -5.89 -5.59 25.60
CA ASP A 261 -5.86 -6.18 24.27
C ASP A 261 -7.23 -6.38 23.67
N TYR A 262 -7.45 -5.89 22.44
CA TYR A 262 -8.73 -5.98 21.76
C TYR A 262 -8.83 -7.27 20.94
N GLN A 263 -7.80 -7.61 20.17
CA GLN A 263 -7.86 -8.73 19.24
C GLN A 263 -6.61 -9.64 19.21
N GLY A 264 -5.55 -9.31 19.97
CA GLY A 264 -4.37 -10.19 20.09
C GLY A 264 -3.49 -10.31 18.83
N VAL A 265 -3.79 -9.53 17.79
CA VAL A 265 -3.04 -9.50 16.53
C VAL A 265 -3.16 -8.13 15.88
N SER A 266 -2.17 -7.75 15.09
CA SER A 266 -2.16 -6.44 14.41
C SER A 266 -3.33 -6.23 13.47
N ILE A 267 -3.79 -7.26 12.75
CA ILE A 267 -4.89 -7.14 11.78
C ILE A 267 -5.78 -8.38 11.81
N ILE A 268 -7.09 -8.13 11.91
CA ILE A 268 -8.13 -9.12 11.58
C ILE A 268 -8.96 -8.59 10.41
N ASN A 269 -9.00 -9.37 9.33
CA ASN A 269 -9.92 -9.16 8.21
C ASN A 269 -11.30 -9.72 8.56
N TYR A 270 -12.34 -9.17 7.92
CA TYR A 270 -13.71 -9.62 8.06
C TYR A 270 -14.23 -9.97 6.66
N ALA A 271 -14.31 -11.27 6.34
CA ALA A 271 -14.66 -11.74 5.01
C ALA A 271 -16.17 -11.63 4.72
N ASP A 272 -16.99 -11.75 5.76
CA ASP A 272 -18.45 -11.72 5.65
C ASP A 272 -18.94 -10.37 5.11
N ARG A 273 -19.80 -10.42 4.08
CA ARG A 273 -20.31 -9.24 3.37
C ARG A 273 -21.12 -8.30 4.26
N GLU A 274 -21.84 -8.86 5.22
CA GLU A 274 -22.71 -8.08 6.12
C GLU A 274 -21.93 -7.24 7.14
N VAL A 275 -20.64 -7.53 7.35
CA VAL A 275 -19.78 -6.71 8.22
C VAL A 275 -19.31 -5.47 7.43
N PRO A 276 -19.63 -4.24 7.87
CA PRO A 276 -19.46 -3.04 7.06
C PRO A 276 -17.99 -2.62 6.83
N TYR A 277 -17.09 -2.96 7.74
CA TYR A 277 -15.65 -2.73 7.60
C TYR A 277 -14.94 -3.95 6.98
N THR A 278 -13.81 -3.74 6.32
CA THR A 278 -12.98 -4.81 5.75
C THR A 278 -12.04 -5.41 6.78
N ARG A 279 -11.50 -4.59 7.68
CA ARG A 279 -10.56 -5.02 8.71
C ARG A 279 -10.54 -4.11 9.93
N ILE A 280 -10.07 -4.67 11.03
CA ILE A 280 -9.68 -3.94 12.24
C ILE A 280 -8.18 -4.08 12.43
N VAL A 281 -7.52 -2.95 12.66
CA VAL A 281 -6.10 -2.85 12.95
C VAL A 281 -5.92 -2.48 14.42
N GLU A 282 -5.05 -3.18 15.13
CA GLU A 282 -4.64 -2.84 16.50
C GLU A 282 -3.13 -2.54 16.48
N PRO A 283 -2.73 -1.27 16.31
CA PRO A 283 -1.37 -0.91 15.87
C PRO A 283 -0.26 -1.26 16.87
N LYS A 284 -0.56 -1.40 18.16
CA LYS A 284 0.46 -1.74 19.17
C LYS A 284 1.15 -3.08 18.83
N HIS A 285 0.46 -4.01 18.16
CA HIS A 285 1.00 -5.32 17.78
C HIS A 285 2.03 -5.25 16.64
N PHE A 286 2.20 -4.10 15.98
CA PHE A 286 3.32 -3.84 15.07
C PHE A 286 4.64 -3.62 15.82
N TYR A 287 4.56 -3.24 17.10
CA TYR A 287 5.68 -2.87 17.96
C TYR A 287 5.59 -3.68 19.26
N ARG A 288 5.72 -5.01 19.16
CA ARG A 288 5.52 -5.96 20.27
C ARG A 288 6.38 -5.61 21.49
N GLU A 289 7.57 -5.11 21.26
CA GLU A 289 8.50 -4.63 22.28
C GLU A 289 7.92 -3.49 23.16
N ARG A 290 6.81 -2.88 22.75
CA ARG A 290 6.09 -1.83 23.48
C ARG A 290 4.63 -2.19 23.81
N ALA A 291 4.11 -3.31 23.31
CA ALA A 291 2.70 -3.64 23.41
C ALA A 291 2.22 -3.74 24.88
N ASP A 292 3.03 -4.37 25.74
CA ASP A 292 2.71 -4.59 27.16
C ASP A 292 2.90 -3.34 28.04
N LEU A 293 3.52 -2.29 27.51
CA LEU A 293 3.74 -1.03 28.23
C LEU A 293 2.53 -0.09 28.16
N SER A 294 1.57 -0.38 27.27
CA SER A 294 0.44 0.49 27.01
C SER A 294 -0.69 0.32 28.03
N ARG A 295 -1.14 1.44 28.64
CA ARG A 295 -2.36 1.48 29.46
C ARG A 295 -3.57 1.71 28.55
N GLY A 296 -4.14 0.61 28.07
CA GLY A 296 -5.23 0.63 27.09
C GLY A 296 -4.75 0.40 25.67
N THR A 297 -5.68 0.34 24.72
CA THR A 297 -5.39 0.07 23.30
C THR A 297 -6.06 1.09 22.38
N VAL A 298 -5.59 1.13 21.14
CA VAL A 298 -6.21 1.90 20.06
C VAL A 298 -6.48 0.93 18.92
N ILE A 299 -7.68 0.98 18.38
CA ILE A 299 -8.06 0.21 17.19
C ILE A 299 -8.43 1.16 16.06
N VAL A 300 -8.26 0.68 14.82
CA VAL A 300 -8.65 1.38 13.61
C VAL A 300 -9.52 0.47 12.77
N ARG A 301 -10.78 0.84 12.58
CA ARG A 301 -11.70 0.16 11.65
C ARG A 301 -11.58 0.78 10.26
N GLU A 302 -11.33 -0.05 9.26
CA GLU A 302 -11.21 0.37 7.86
C GLU A 302 -12.51 0.10 7.10
N TYR A 303 -13.11 1.17 6.56
CA TYR A 303 -14.31 1.11 5.74
C TYR A 303 -13.95 1.48 4.31
N PRO A 304 -14.16 0.58 3.34
CA PRO A 304 -13.94 0.91 1.94
C PRO A 304 -15.02 1.90 1.47
N CYS A 305 -14.65 2.89 0.66
CA CYS A 305 -15.57 3.89 0.14
C CYS A 305 -15.19 4.38 -1.26
N ASP A 306 -16.13 5.07 -1.91
CA ASP A 306 -15.97 5.69 -3.23
C ASP A 306 -15.57 7.18 -3.16
N ASP A 307 -15.29 7.70 -1.96
CA ASP A 307 -14.85 9.09 -1.80
C ASP A 307 -13.48 9.30 -2.44
N GLN A 308 -13.43 10.07 -3.53
CA GLN A 308 -12.19 10.32 -4.26
C GLN A 308 -11.27 11.35 -3.58
N ALA A 309 -11.62 11.86 -2.39
CA ALA A 309 -10.78 12.82 -1.66
C ALA A 309 -9.34 12.32 -1.46
N GLU A 310 -9.18 11.04 -1.13
CA GLU A 310 -7.88 10.39 -1.11
C GLU A 310 -7.88 9.09 -1.93
N PRO A 311 -7.15 9.04 -3.07
CA PRO A 311 -7.02 7.83 -3.87
C PRO A 311 -6.05 6.81 -3.23
N TYR A 312 -6.53 5.59 -2.97
CA TYR A 312 -5.71 4.53 -2.38
C TYR A 312 -5.37 3.41 -3.37
N TYR A 313 -6.38 2.85 -4.03
CA TYR A 313 -6.23 1.68 -4.90
C TYR A 313 -6.77 1.97 -6.30
N PRO A 314 -5.97 1.80 -7.36
CA PRO A 314 -6.46 1.96 -8.72
C PRO A 314 -7.37 0.76 -9.06
N VAL A 315 -8.57 1.01 -9.58
CA VAL A 315 -9.53 -0.07 -9.91
C VAL A 315 -9.11 -0.83 -11.17
N ARG A 316 -8.52 -0.13 -12.15
CA ARG A 316 -7.96 -0.71 -13.39
C ARG A 316 -8.96 -1.56 -14.19
N LEU A 317 -10.23 -1.17 -14.21
CA LEU A 317 -11.20 -1.76 -15.12
C LEU A 317 -10.82 -1.43 -16.57
N LYS A 318 -11.38 -2.15 -17.54
CA LYS A 318 -11.04 -1.97 -18.97
C LYS A 318 -11.12 -0.50 -19.41
N THR A 319 -12.18 0.21 -19.03
CA THR A 319 -12.34 1.63 -19.36
C THR A 319 -11.36 2.56 -18.64
N ASP A 320 -10.84 2.18 -17.47
CA ASP A 320 -9.73 2.92 -16.82
C ASP A 320 -8.44 2.76 -17.61
N GLN A 321 -8.16 1.55 -18.13
CA GLN A 321 -6.95 1.28 -18.90
C GLN A 321 -6.96 2.04 -20.23
N GLU A 322 -8.10 2.06 -20.93
CA GLU A 322 -8.28 2.85 -22.16
C GLU A 322 -8.08 4.35 -21.92
N MET A 323 -8.56 4.87 -20.78
CA MET A 323 -8.34 6.26 -20.36
C MET A 323 -6.88 6.53 -19.99
N LEU A 324 -6.24 5.61 -19.26
CA LEU A 324 -4.84 5.72 -18.86
C LEU A 324 -3.91 5.83 -20.07
N VAL A 325 -4.16 5.07 -21.15
CA VAL A 325 -3.37 5.17 -22.39
C VAL A 325 -3.43 6.58 -22.98
N LYS A 326 -4.58 7.26 -22.92
CA LYS A 326 -4.70 8.65 -23.38
C LYS A 326 -3.89 9.60 -22.50
N TYR A 327 -3.92 9.40 -21.18
CA TYR A 327 -3.10 10.19 -20.25
C TYR A 327 -1.61 9.97 -20.42
N GLN A 328 -1.15 8.72 -20.59
CA GLN A 328 0.26 8.40 -20.85
C GLN A 328 0.74 8.99 -22.19
N LYS A 329 -0.14 9.05 -23.20
CA LYS A 329 0.17 9.76 -24.44
C LYS A 329 0.30 11.27 -24.19
N ALA A 330 -0.54 11.89 -23.37
CA ALA A 330 -0.39 13.31 -23.03
C ALA A 330 0.89 13.56 -22.22
N GLU A 331 1.19 12.67 -21.27
CA GLU A 331 2.41 12.65 -20.46
C GLU A 331 3.68 12.69 -21.32
N SER A 332 3.73 11.90 -22.40
CA SER A 332 4.90 11.84 -23.28
C SER A 332 5.20 13.14 -24.02
N HIS A 333 4.26 14.10 -24.06
CA HIS A 333 4.47 15.42 -24.65
C HIS A 333 4.89 16.48 -23.63
N GLU A 334 4.83 16.17 -22.32
CA GLU A 334 5.25 17.10 -21.28
C GLU A 334 6.78 17.19 -21.23
N ARG A 335 7.29 18.41 -21.43
CA ARG A 335 8.73 18.69 -21.32
C ARG A 335 9.08 19.09 -19.90
N ASN A 336 10.23 18.60 -19.43
CA ASN A 336 10.77 18.89 -18.11
C ASN A 336 9.81 18.51 -16.96
N VAL A 337 9.01 17.45 -17.16
CA VAL A 337 8.15 16.87 -16.12
C VAL A 337 8.45 15.39 -16.03
N ILE A 338 8.56 14.90 -14.81
CA ILE A 338 8.75 13.50 -14.47
C ILE A 338 7.52 13.05 -13.70
N PHE A 339 6.85 12.04 -14.18
CA PHE A 339 5.75 11.40 -13.47
C PHE A 339 6.28 10.16 -12.78
N GLY A 340 5.90 9.95 -11.52
CA GLY A 340 6.36 8.78 -10.80
C GLY A 340 5.59 8.51 -9.51
N GLY A 341 5.59 7.23 -9.14
CA GLY A 341 4.90 6.74 -7.96
C GLY A 341 3.45 6.34 -8.21
N ARG A 342 2.79 5.85 -7.16
CA ARG A 342 1.48 5.18 -7.23
C ARG A 342 0.42 5.96 -8.02
N LEU A 343 0.25 7.25 -7.71
CA LEU A 343 -0.84 8.07 -8.27
C LEU A 343 -0.54 8.54 -9.69
N ALA A 344 0.70 8.96 -9.95
CA ALA A 344 1.12 9.45 -11.26
C ALA A 344 1.19 8.33 -12.29
N GLU A 345 1.52 7.11 -11.88
CA GLU A 345 1.57 5.96 -12.79
C GLU A 345 0.28 5.13 -12.81
N TYR A 346 -0.70 5.46 -11.96
CA TYR A 346 -1.94 4.69 -11.77
C TYR A 346 -1.67 3.19 -11.51
N LYS A 347 -0.69 2.91 -10.64
CA LYS A 347 -0.22 1.54 -10.33
C LYS A 347 -0.24 1.25 -8.85
N TYR A 348 -0.66 0.05 -8.48
CA TYR A 348 -0.68 -0.37 -7.08
C TYR A 348 0.72 -0.86 -6.63
N TYR A 349 1.60 0.07 -6.27
CA TYR A 349 2.93 -0.25 -5.75
C TYR A 349 2.98 -0.44 -4.22
N ASN A 350 3.81 -1.37 -3.76
CA ASN A 350 4.29 -1.45 -2.38
C ASN A 350 5.36 -0.38 -2.10
N MET A 351 5.72 -0.17 -0.82
CA MET A 351 6.68 0.89 -0.44
C MET A 351 8.07 0.68 -1.06
N ASP A 352 8.57 -0.55 -1.03
CA ASP A 352 9.86 -0.93 -1.61
C ASP A 352 9.93 -0.67 -3.12
N GLN A 353 8.86 -0.98 -3.84
CA GLN A 353 8.71 -0.73 -5.27
C GLN A 353 8.71 0.77 -5.58
N VAL A 354 8.06 1.59 -4.75
CA VAL A 354 8.06 3.05 -4.91
C VAL A 354 9.46 3.62 -4.66
N ILE A 355 10.16 3.15 -3.63
CA ILE A 355 11.54 3.56 -3.32
C ILE A 355 12.46 3.19 -4.48
N PHE A 356 12.38 1.95 -4.97
CA PHE A 356 13.13 1.48 -6.12
C PHE A 356 12.88 2.37 -7.36
N GLY A 357 11.62 2.63 -7.68
CA GLY A 357 11.26 3.49 -8.81
C GLY A 357 11.83 4.91 -8.71
N ALA A 358 11.82 5.49 -7.51
CA ALA A 358 12.40 6.81 -7.26
C ALA A 358 13.93 6.83 -7.44
N LEU A 359 14.63 5.83 -6.89
CA LEU A 359 16.09 5.67 -7.03
C LEU A 359 16.51 5.49 -8.49
N GLU A 360 15.78 4.68 -9.25
CA GLU A 360 16.02 4.50 -10.69
C GLU A 360 15.82 5.81 -11.46
N GLN A 361 14.73 6.52 -11.17
CA GLN A 361 14.40 7.74 -11.89
C GLN A 361 15.42 8.86 -11.63
N VAL A 362 15.77 9.12 -10.36
CA VAL A 362 16.77 10.13 -10.01
C VAL A 362 18.15 9.73 -10.51
N GLY A 363 18.52 8.46 -10.42
CA GLY A 363 19.81 7.94 -10.89
C GLY A 363 20.02 8.13 -12.39
N LYS A 364 18.99 7.88 -13.22
CA LYS A 364 19.03 8.11 -14.67
C LYS A 364 19.30 9.59 -15.00
N LEU A 365 18.62 10.50 -14.31
CA LEU A 365 18.74 11.94 -14.54
C LEU A 365 20.08 12.51 -14.09
N LEU A 366 20.59 12.06 -12.95
CA LEU A 366 21.88 12.53 -12.44
C LEU A 366 23.04 12.07 -13.34
N LYS A 367 22.96 10.86 -13.91
CA LYS A 367 23.96 10.37 -14.88
C LYS A 367 23.93 11.18 -16.19
N GLN A 368 22.75 11.45 -16.73
CA GLN A 368 22.61 12.24 -17.97
C GLN A 368 23.17 13.67 -17.86
N ASN A 369 23.13 14.25 -16.65
CA ASN A 369 23.66 15.58 -16.38
C ASN A 369 25.17 15.60 -16.08
N ALA A 370 25.80 14.45 -15.82
CA ALA A 370 27.24 14.34 -15.61
C ALA A 370 28.01 14.07 -16.92
N SER A 371 27.31 13.62 -17.97
CA SER A 371 27.87 13.39 -19.31
C SER A 371 27.71 14.58 -20.27
N LYS A 372 27.21 15.71 -19.78
CA LYS A 372 27.16 17.01 -20.45
C LYS A 372 28.00 17.99 -19.66
#